data_AF-A0A819KAH4-F1
#
_entry.id   AF-A0A819KAH4-F1
#
_cell.length_a   1.000
_cell.length_b   1.000
_cell.length_c   1.000
_cell.angle_alpha   90.00
_cell.angle_beta   90.00
_cell.angle_gamma   90.00
#
_symmetry.space_group_name_H-M   'P 1'
#
loop_
_entity.id
_entity.type
_entity.pdbx_description
1 polymer ?
#
loop_
_entity_poly.entity_id
_entity_poly.type
_entity_poly.pdbx_seq_one_letter_code
_entity_poly.pdbx_strand_id
1 'polypeptide(L)'
;MFITKIDAKLKVLSVKSLAKDITYLNANCWKELIMNNFPRLEEFHLTFLIFLESIHRTSLYINKLNTFNSLFWIERQWLLQAEISLDTIIYSIHPFKKRWYEYQSQDQTIHPSNELLKSMRILFTIIPYYDNMKPLKQIISHISNVADIYHLEIDEEIYTDTLMEILVLLPELDSLKISSLLYSNPIYINGKDSNVLCLLTSLNQITKVYLMKMTKMEEIDFLIELCPQMIYLKVEFFASYQYSIVCTSDFNEN
;
A
#
# COMPACT_ATOMS: atom_id res chain seq x y z
N MET A 1 9.25 -12.01 28.14
CA MET A 1 9.84 -10.72 27.72
C MET A 1 11.33 -10.72 28.09
N PHE A 2 12.23 -10.65 27.11
CA PHE A 2 13.66 -11.05 27.22
C PHE A 2 14.63 -9.85 27.37
N ILE A 3 14.12 -8.63 27.55
CA ILE A 3 14.91 -7.42 27.46
C ILE A 3 14.85 -6.67 28.79
N THR A 4 15.82 -6.92 29.69
CA THR A 4 15.91 -6.20 30.97
C THR A 4 17.21 -5.42 31.16
N LYS A 5 18.19 -5.56 30.25
CA LYS A 5 19.46 -4.82 30.29
C LYS A 5 20.02 -4.55 28.89
N ILE A 6 19.36 -3.67 28.14
CA ILE A 6 19.94 -3.11 26.91
C ILE A 6 20.38 -1.67 27.20
N ASP A 7 21.53 -1.28 26.66
CA ASP A 7 22.17 0.02 26.88
C ASP A 7 21.22 1.19 26.52
N ALA A 8 21.09 2.17 27.41
CA ALA A 8 20.32 3.40 27.20
C ALA A 8 20.83 4.26 26.02
N LYS A 9 22.00 3.94 25.47
CA LYS A 9 22.58 4.54 24.27
C LYS A 9 22.15 3.85 22.97
N LEU A 10 21.30 2.82 23.01
CA LEU A 10 20.83 2.14 21.82
C LEU A 10 20.11 3.13 20.88
N LYS A 11 20.63 3.27 19.66
CA LYS A 11 20.04 4.11 18.60
C LYS A 11 19.19 3.33 17.61
N VAL A 12 19.49 2.04 17.42
CA VAL A 12 18.81 1.18 16.45
C VAL A 12 18.40 -0.11 17.13
N LEU A 13 17.12 -0.48 17.00
CA LEU A 13 16.59 -1.74 17.46
C LEU A 13 16.01 -2.48 16.26
N SER A 14 16.51 -3.68 15.98
CA SER A 14 15.99 -4.54 14.92
C SER A 14 15.55 -5.88 15.51
N VAL A 15 14.29 -6.23 15.27
CA VAL A 15 13.65 -7.44 15.77
C VAL A 15 13.06 -8.19 14.58
N LYS A 16 13.45 -9.46 14.42
CA LYS A 16 12.84 -10.37 13.48
C LYS A 16 12.24 -11.53 14.24
N SER A 17 10.96 -11.81 14.01
CA SER A 17 10.24 -12.89 14.66
C SER A 17 9.53 -13.75 13.63
N LEU A 18 9.77 -15.05 13.72
CA LEU A 18 9.00 -16.09 13.03
C LEU A 18 7.96 -16.73 13.97
N ALA A 19 7.73 -16.13 15.14
CA ALA A 19 6.82 -16.66 16.14
C ALA A 19 5.36 -16.49 15.70
N LYS A 20 4.48 -17.41 16.10
CA LYS A 20 3.02 -17.29 15.90
C LYS A 20 2.34 -16.33 16.87
N ASP A 21 3.13 -15.59 17.65
CA ASP A 21 2.63 -14.77 18.74
C ASP A 21 2.16 -13.42 18.19
N ILE A 22 0.85 -13.22 18.11
CA ILE A 22 0.27 -11.98 17.60
C ILE A 22 0.52 -10.77 18.51
N THR A 23 1.02 -10.96 19.74
CA THR A 23 1.36 -9.84 20.62
C THR A 23 2.43 -8.91 20.03
N TYR A 24 3.19 -9.39 19.03
CA TYR A 24 4.12 -8.55 18.25
C TYR A 24 3.40 -7.47 17.42
N LEU A 25 2.10 -7.62 17.14
CA LEU A 25 1.25 -6.61 16.50
C LEU A 25 0.53 -5.70 17.51
N ASN A 26 0.96 -5.68 18.78
CA ASN A 26 0.46 -4.74 19.77
C ASN A 26 1.34 -3.48 19.81
N ALA A 27 0.87 -2.41 19.16
CA ALA A 27 1.63 -1.16 19.11
C ALA A 27 1.85 -0.53 20.48
N ASN A 28 0.92 -0.68 21.42
CA ASN A 28 1.06 -0.12 22.76
C ASN A 28 2.19 -0.80 23.54
N CYS A 29 2.32 -2.13 23.44
CA CYS A 29 3.42 -2.84 24.08
C CYS A 29 4.78 -2.37 23.54
N TRP A 30 4.90 -2.17 22.23
CA TRP A 30 6.13 -1.63 21.65
C TRP A 30 6.39 -0.19 22.07
N LYS A 31 5.36 0.66 22.04
CA LYS A 31 5.45 2.06 22.50
C LYS A 31 5.93 2.14 23.94
N GLU A 32 5.32 1.40 24.86
CA GLU A 32 5.71 1.35 26.27
C GLU A 32 7.14 0.84 26.44
N LEU A 33 7.50 -0.24 25.75
CA LEU A 33 8.87 -0.78 25.79
C LEU A 33 9.89 0.27 25.34
N ILE A 34 9.63 0.94 24.21
CA ILE A 34 10.53 1.93 23.63
C ILE A 34 10.64 3.18 24.50
N MET A 35 9.51 3.71 24.98
CA MET A 35 9.50 4.90 25.83
C MET A 35 10.21 4.66 27.17
N ASN A 36 10.06 3.47 27.75
CA ASN A 36 10.62 3.16 29.07
C ASN A 36 12.10 2.77 29.01
N ASN A 37 12.57 2.16 27.92
CA ASN A 37 13.90 1.54 27.86
C ASN A 37 14.83 2.17 26.81
N PHE A 38 14.28 2.80 25.75
CA PHE A 38 15.04 3.29 24.60
C PHE A 38 14.72 4.75 24.26
N PRO A 39 14.92 5.71 25.19
CA PRO A 39 14.56 7.11 24.96
C PRO A 39 15.37 7.78 23.82
N ARG A 40 16.49 7.17 23.41
CA ARG A 40 17.36 7.64 22.32
C ARG A 40 17.22 6.83 21.03
N LEU A 41 16.19 6.00 20.92
CA LEU A 41 15.98 5.18 19.74
C LEU A 41 15.63 6.06 18.55
N GLU A 42 16.51 6.06 17.55
CA GLU A 42 16.37 6.79 16.29
C GLU A 42 15.63 5.90 15.26
N GLU A 43 15.95 4.60 15.24
CA GLU A 43 15.36 3.64 14.31
C GLU A 43 14.82 2.40 14.99
N PHE A 44 13.60 2.02 14.61
CA PHE A 44 12.99 0.77 15.00
C PHE A 44 12.62 -0.04 13.75
N HIS A 45 13.11 -1.27 13.72
CA HIS A 45 12.85 -2.24 12.67
C HIS A 45 12.19 -3.46 13.27
N LEU A 46 11.00 -3.82 12.78
CA LEU A 46 10.30 -5.05 13.14
C LEU A 46 10.01 -5.82 11.86
N THR A 47 10.17 -7.15 11.89
CA THR A 47 9.63 -8.04 10.87
C THR A 47 8.95 -9.21 11.56
N PHE A 48 7.71 -9.46 11.19
CA PHE A 48 6.84 -10.48 11.76
C PHE A 48 6.04 -11.17 10.66
N LEU A 49 6.07 -12.50 10.64
CA LEU A 49 5.44 -13.31 9.59
C LEU A 49 4.24 -14.08 10.14
N ILE A 50 3.11 -14.03 9.44
CA ILE A 50 1.90 -14.81 9.69
C ILE A 50 1.61 -15.70 8.48
N PHE A 51 1.29 -16.97 8.70
CA PHE A 51 0.76 -17.86 7.65
C PHE A 51 -0.76 -17.72 7.53
N LEU A 52 -1.29 -17.60 6.30
CA LEU A 52 -2.72 -17.40 6.05
C LEU A 52 -3.60 -18.54 6.59
N GLU A 53 -3.13 -19.78 6.58
CA GLU A 53 -3.82 -20.92 7.21
C GLU A 53 -4.15 -20.68 8.69
N SER A 54 -3.30 -19.90 9.38
CA SER A 54 -3.52 -19.57 10.78
C SER A 54 -4.67 -18.59 10.97
N ILE A 55 -4.85 -17.64 10.05
CA ILE A 55 -5.91 -16.61 10.11
C ILE A 55 -7.30 -17.27 10.09
N HIS A 56 -7.49 -18.33 9.31
CA HIS A 56 -8.77 -19.05 9.24
C HIS A 56 -9.13 -19.82 10.52
N ARG A 57 -8.12 -20.23 11.30
CA ARG A 57 -8.33 -21.05 12.52
C ARG A 57 -8.49 -20.21 13.77
N THR A 58 -8.01 -18.98 13.73
CA THR A 58 -8.08 -18.09 14.86
C THR A 58 -9.21 -17.07 14.66
N SER A 59 -10.29 -17.22 15.43
CA SER A 59 -11.20 -16.11 15.73
C SER A 59 -10.46 -15.11 16.60
N LEU A 60 -9.47 -14.42 16.04
CA LEU A 60 -8.68 -13.44 16.74
C LEU A 60 -9.56 -12.21 16.93
N TYR A 61 -10.22 -12.18 18.09
CA TYR A 61 -10.70 -10.97 18.73
C TYR A 61 -9.50 -10.05 18.99
N ILE A 62 -9.01 -9.42 17.92
CA ILE A 62 -8.19 -8.23 18.01
C ILE A 62 -9.20 -7.12 18.27
N ASN A 63 -9.50 -6.87 19.54
CA ASN A 63 -10.17 -5.63 19.94
C ASN A 63 -9.43 -4.49 19.25
N LYS A 64 -10.05 -3.85 18.25
CA LYS A 64 -9.51 -2.81 17.37
C LYS A 64 -8.22 -2.18 17.94
N LEU A 65 -7.07 -2.77 17.63
CA LEU A 65 -5.75 -2.37 18.16
C LEU A 65 -5.14 -1.28 17.28
N ASN A 66 -5.99 -0.40 16.73
CA ASN A 66 -5.63 0.66 15.78
C ASN A 66 -4.74 1.73 16.45
N THR A 67 -3.53 1.33 16.79
CA THR A 67 -2.61 2.04 17.70
C THR A 67 -1.29 2.34 16.99
N PHE A 68 -1.02 1.68 15.87
CA PHE A 68 0.04 2.08 14.94
C PHE A 68 -0.25 3.43 14.27
N ASN A 69 -1.51 3.83 14.17
CA ASN A 69 -1.91 5.18 13.72
C ASN A 69 -1.77 6.27 14.80
N SER A 70 -1.23 5.96 15.98
CA SER A 70 -1.03 6.99 17.01
C SER A 70 0.11 7.95 16.65
N LEU A 71 0.03 9.18 17.17
CA LEU A 71 1.04 10.23 16.97
C LEU A 71 2.48 9.75 17.27
N PHE A 72 2.65 8.81 18.20
CA PHE A 72 3.96 8.24 18.54
C PHE A 72 4.70 7.67 17.31
N TRP A 73 4.00 6.94 16.45
CA TRP A 73 4.58 6.29 15.26
C TRP A 73 4.75 7.28 14.11
N ILE A 74 3.74 8.14 13.94
CA ILE A 74 3.70 9.21 12.94
C ILE A 74 4.86 10.21 13.14
N GLU A 75 5.03 10.73 14.37
CA GLU A 75 6.08 11.71 14.68
C GLU A 75 7.49 11.14 14.50
N ARG A 76 7.65 9.84 14.74
CA ARG A 76 8.91 9.12 14.48
C ARG A 76 9.10 8.72 13.03
N GLN A 77 8.09 8.94 12.20
CA GLN A 77 8.09 8.53 10.80
C GLN A 77 8.39 7.03 10.66
N TRP A 78 7.83 6.20 11.54
CA TRP A 78 7.96 4.75 11.46
C TRP A 78 6.71 4.19 10.81
N LEU A 79 6.87 3.64 9.61
CA LEU A 79 5.78 3.11 8.80
C LEU A 79 5.56 1.64 9.16
N LEU A 80 4.30 1.27 9.42
CA LEU A 80 3.87 -0.11 9.40
C LEU A 80 3.52 -0.50 7.95
N GLN A 81 4.01 -1.65 7.51
CA GLN A 81 3.71 -2.23 6.23
C GLN A 81 3.22 -3.66 6.43
N ALA A 82 2.14 -4.04 5.74
CA ALA A 82 1.74 -5.43 5.56
C ALA A 82 2.00 -5.83 4.11
N GLU A 83 2.97 -6.71 3.91
CA GLU A 83 3.26 -7.33 2.62
C GLU A 83 2.48 -8.65 2.54
N ILE A 84 1.63 -8.78 1.53
CA ILE A 84 0.80 -9.96 1.29
C ILE A 84 1.40 -10.73 0.13
N SER A 85 1.66 -12.02 0.38
CA SER A 85 2.08 -13.00 -0.61
C SER A 85 1.08 -14.17 -0.64
N LEU A 86 1.41 -15.24 -1.37
CA LEU A 86 0.49 -16.37 -1.64
C LEU A 86 -0.09 -17.00 -0.38
N ASP A 87 0.74 -17.28 0.62
CA ASP A 87 0.38 -18.03 1.83
C ASP A 87 0.77 -17.30 3.13
N THR A 88 1.31 -16.08 3.02
CA THR A 88 1.84 -15.33 4.15
C THR A 88 1.49 -13.85 4.12
N ILE A 89 1.43 -13.26 5.32
CA ILE A 89 1.45 -11.82 5.54
C ILE A 89 2.72 -11.50 6.33
N ILE A 90 3.56 -10.63 5.79
CA ILE A 90 4.75 -10.11 6.46
C ILE A 90 4.42 -8.70 6.93
N TYR A 91 4.31 -8.54 8.25
CA TYR A 91 4.26 -7.22 8.86
C TYR A 91 5.69 -6.72 9.10
N SER A 92 5.94 -5.49 8.69
CA SER A 92 7.20 -4.82 8.98
C SER A 92 7.01 -3.40 9.47
N ILE A 93 7.83 -2.99 10.42
CA ILE A 93 7.97 -1.58 10.80
C ILE A 93 9.35 -1.16 10.40
N HIS A 94 9.47 0.00 9.74
CA HIS A 94 10.75 0.58 9.40
C HIS A 94 10.65 2.11 9.34
N PRO A 95 11.77 2.83 9.50
CA PRO A 95 11.82 4.25 9.22
C PRO A 95 11.33 4.53 7.79
N PHE A 96 10.48 5.53 7.67
CA PHE A 96 9.95 5.99 6.40
C PHE A 96 11.09 6.61 5.58
N LYS A 97 11.30 6.12 4.36
CA LYS A 97 12.23 6.72 3.40
C LYS A 97 11.45 7.65 2.48
N LYS A 98 11.84 8.93 2.45
CA LYS A 98 11.17 10.03 1.71
C LYS A 98 10.83 9.77 0.24
N ARG A 99 11.46 8.78 -0.43
CA ARG A 99 11.28 8.46 -1.86
C ARG A 99 9.83 8.33 -2.33
N TRP A 100 8.90 7.97 -1.45
CA TRP A 100 7.48 7.83 -1.79
C TRP A 100 6.71 9.15 -1.88
N TYR A 101 7.19 10.22 -1.24
CA TYR A 101 6.59 11.57 -1.24
C TYR A 101 7.54 12.65 -1.77
N GLU A 102 8.54 12.29 -2.57
CA GLU A 102 9.61 13.20 -3.00
C GLU A 102 9.14 14.42 -3.82
N TYR A 103 7.84 14.63 -4.03
CA TYR A 103 7.33 15.64 -4.96
C TYR A 103 6.50 16.79 -4.36
N GLN A 104 6.72 17.16 -3.10
CA GLN A 104 6.26 18.45 -2.57
C GLN A 104 7.39 19.41 -2.15
N SER A 105 8.66 19.01 -2.19
CA SER A 105 9.78 19.85 -1.70
C SER A 105 10.50 20.64 -2.79
N GLN A 106 9.80 21.15 -3.80
CA GLN A 106 10.34 22.27 -4.61
C GLN A 106 9.88 23.64 -4.10
N ASP A 107 8.87 23.70 -3.23
CA ASP A 107 8.53 24.91 -2.47
C ASP A 107 8.91 24.72 -1.00
N GLN A 108 9.98 25.40 -0.57
CA GLN A 108 10.51 25.35 0.80
C GLN A 108 9.63 26.06 1.85
N THR A 109 8.40 26.47 1.49
CA THR A 109 7.50 27.28 2.34
C THR A 109 6.31 26.51 2.90
N ILE A 110 6.08 25.26 2.48
CA ILE A 110 4.99 24.44 2.99
C ILE A 110 5.54 23.50 4.06
N HIS A 111 5.19 23.78 5.32
CA HIS A 111 5.46 22.88 6.44
C HIS A 111 4.87 21.48 6.16
N PRO A 112 5.58 20.38 6.50
CA PRO A 112 5.14 19.01 6.23
C PRO A 112 4.04 18.54 7.22
N SER A 113 3.11 19.42 7.60
CA SER A 113 2.34 19.24 8.83
C SER A 113 1.05 18.43 8.69
N ASN A 114 0.57 18.13 7.47
CA ASN A 114 -0.67 17.34 7.30
C ASN A 114 -0.49 16.00 6.53
N GLU A 115 0.60 15.81 5.78
CA GLU A 115 0.81 14.57 5.01
C GLU A 115 1.34 13.39 5.85
N LEU A 116 1.84 13.66 7.05
CA LEU A 116 2.44 12.63 7.92
C LEU A 116 1.44 11.86 8.77
N LEU A 117 0.14 12.14 8.70
CA LEU A 117 -0.88 11.46 9.53
C LEU A 117 -1.13 9.99 9.16
N LYS A 118 -0.44 9.48 8.14
CA LYS A 118 -0.73 8.18 7.52
C LYS A 118 0.45 7.24 7.75
N SER A 119 0.23 6.20 8.56
CA SER A 119 1.31 5.34 9.08
C SER A 119 1.32 3.90 8.54
N MET A 120 0.35 3.55 7.69
CA MET A 120 0.14 2.17 7.27
C MET A 120 0.06 2.00 5.76
N ARG A 121 0.77 0.97 5.27
CA ARG A 121 0.78 0.54 3.88
C ARG A 121 0.43 -0.94 3.75
N ILE A 122 -0.32 -1.29 2.71
CA ILE A 122 -0.39 -2.65 2.19
C ILE A 122 0.43 -2.73 0.91
N LEU A 123 1.20 -3.81 0.78
CA LEU A 123 1.90 -4.19 -0.43
C LEU A 123 1.42 -5.58 -0.87
N PHE A 124 0.88 -5.69 -2.06
CA PHE A 124 0.66 -6.97 -2.74
C PHE A 124 1.86 -7.24 -3.64
N THR A 125 2.70 -8.19 -3.24
CA THR A 125 3.78 -8.71 -4.11
C THR A 125 3.30 -9.80 -5.03
N ILE A 126 2.28 -10.54 -4.60
CA ILE A 126 1.51 -11.46 -5.45
C ILE A 126 0.04 -11.25 -5.14
N ILE A 127 -0.80 -11.06 -6.16
CA ILE A 127 -2.25 -11.07 -5.94
C ILE A 127 -2.68 -12.53 -5.91
N PRO A 128 -3.08 -13.07 -4.74
CA PRO A 128 -3.53 -14.45 -4.69
C PRO A 128 -4.81 -14.62 -5.53
N TYR A 129 -4.73 -15.49 -6.54
CA TYR A 129 -5.87 -15.84 -7.37
C TYR A 129 -6.82 -16.71 -6.54
N TYR A 130 -7.92 -16.11 -6.10
CA TYR A 130 -8.98 -16.82 -5.40
C TYR A 130 -10.20 -16.91 -6.31
N ASP A 131 -10.86 -18.07 -6.33
CA ASP A 131 -12.13 -18.27 -7.04
C ASP A 131 -13.24 -17.31 -6.58
N ASN A 132 -13.06 -16.64 -5.44
CA ASN A 132 -13.87 -15.52 -4.97
C ASN A 132 -13.07 -14.61 -4.03
N MET A 133 -13.49 -13.35 -3.88
CA MET A 133 -12.81 -12.36 -3.02
C MET A 133 -12.92 -12.60 -1.50
N LYS A 134 -13.58 -13.67 -1.04
CA LYS A 134 -13.80 -13.89 0.40
C LYS A 134 -12.50 -13.99 1.20
N PRO A 135 -11.44 -14.72 0.74
CA PRO A 135 -10.18 -14.78 1.47
C PRO A 135 -9.49 -13.41 1.51
N LEU A 136 -9.52 -12.67 0.41
CA LEU A 136 -8.95 -11.32 0.34
C LEU A 136 -9.64 -10.35 1.31
N LYS A 137 -10.98 -10.40 1.39
CA LYS A 137 -11.76 -9.64 2.38
C LYS A 137 -11.35 -9.96 3.82
N GLN A 138 -11.11 -11.25 4.12
CA GLN A 138 -10.65 -11.67 5.45
C GLN A 138 -9.24 -11.16 5.76
N ILE A 139 -8.33 -11.19 4.78
CA ILE A 139 -6.97 -10.67 4.91
C ILE A 139 -6.98 -9.17 5.15
N ILE A 140 -7.69 -8.40 4.31
CA ILE A 140 -7.80 -6.95 4.46
C ILE A 140 -8.46 -6.61 5.79
N SER A 141 -9.54 -7.29 6.17
CA SER A 141 -10.18 -7.09 7.48
C SER A 141 -9.23 -7.39 8.65
N HIS A 142 -8.39 -8.42 8.54
CA HIS A 142 -7.37 -8.72 9.54
C HIS A 142 -6.36 -7.58 9.66
N ILE A 143 -5.87 -7.05 8.54
CA ILE A 143 -4.91 -5.94 8.53
C ILE A 143 -5.56 -4.65 9.06
N SER A 144 -6.81 -4.36 8.69
CA SER A 144 -7.56 -3.19 9.17
C SER A 144 -7.82 -3.21 10.69
N ASN A 145 -7.75 -4.37 11.34
CA ASN A 145 -7.83 -4.45 12.80
C ASN A 145 -6.53 -4.00 13.51
N VAL A 146 -5.41 -3.96 12.77
CA VAL A 146 -4.10 -3.55 13.26
C VAL A 146 -3.89 -2.05 13.05
N ALA A 147 -4.23 -1.53 11.88
CA ALA A 147 -4.13 -0.10 11.54
C ALA A 147 -5.08 0.26 10.38
N ASP A 148 -5.57 1.51 10.34
CA ASP A 148 -6.23 2.04 9.14
C ASP A 148 -5.23 2.10 7.99
N ILE A 149 -5.65 1.70 6.80
CA ILE A 149 -4.78 1.54 5.63
C ILE A 149 -4.94 2.76 4.72
N TYR A 150 -3.82 3.44 4.46
CA TYR A 150 -3.82 4.67 3.68
C TYR A 150 -3.10 4.53 2.32
N HIS A 151 -2.22 3.55 2.22
CA HIS A 151 -1.38 3.34 1.05
C HIS A 151 -1.52 1.90 0.55
N LEU A 152 -1.81 1.76 -0.74
CA LEU A 152 -1.91 0.48 -1.43
C LEU A 152 -0.87 0.44 -2.53
N GLU A 153 -0.04 -0.59 -2.51
CA GLU A 153 0.88 -0.90 -3.57
C GLU A 153 0.63 -2.28 -4.11
N ILE A 154 0.62 -2.39 -5.43
CA ILE A 154 0.42 -3.63 -6.17
C ILE A 154 1.59 -3.74 -7.14
N ASP A 155 2.55 -4.60 -6.81
CA ASP A 155 3.79 -4.75 -7.58
C ASP A 155 3.65 -5.71 -8.79
N GLU A 156 2.47 -6.30 -8.96
CA GLU A 156 2.11 -7.15 -10.11
C GLU A 156 1.10 -6.48 -11.06
N GLU A 157 0.91 -7.10 -12.22
CA GLU A 157 -0.16 -6.75 -13.15
C GLU A 157 -1.53 -7.07 -12.51
N ILE A 158 -2.48 -6.14 -12.59
CA ILE A 158 -3.81 -6.30 -11.97
C ILE A 158 -4.93 -5.99 -12.95
N TYR A 159 -5.96 -6.84 -12.93
CA TYR A 159 -7.18 -6.56 -13.68
C TYR A 159 -8.00 -5.42 -13.06
N THR A 160 -8.59 -4.57 -13.89
CA THR A 160 -9.33 -3.38 -13.43
C THR A 160 -10.52 -3.72 -12.51
N ASP A 161 -11.22 -4.83 -12.77
CA ASP A 161 -12.29 -5.35 -11.90
C ASP A 161 -11.77 -5.78 -10.53
N THR A 162 -10.65 -6.51 -10.50
CA THR A 162 -9.99 -6.92 -9.25
C THR A 162 -9.52 -5.71 -8.45
N LEU A 163 -8.96 -4.70 -9.11
CA LEU A 163 -8.57 -3.44 -8.48
C LEU A 163 -9.78 -2.76 -7.82
N MET A 164 -10.88 -2.60 -8.56
CA MET A 164 -12.09 -2.00 -8.02
C MET A 164 -12.61 -2.77 -6.80
N GLU A 165 -12.64 -4.10 -6.85
CA GLU A 165 -13.07 -4.93 -5.72
C GLU A 165 -12.15 -4.78 -4.49
N ILE A 166 -10.83 -4.58 -4.68
CA ILE A 166 -9.89 -4.26 -3.59
C ILE A 166 -10.19 -2.88 -3.00
N LEU A 167 -10.38 -1.86 -3.85
CA LEU A 167 -10.60 -0.48 -3.40
C LEU A 167 -11.88 -0.32 -2.57
N VAL A 168 -12.93 -1.10 -2.86
CA VAL A 168 -14.16 -1.13 -2.04
C VAL A 168 -13.87 -1.53 -0.59
N LEU A 169 -12.80 -2.29 -0.35
CA LEU A 169 -12.41 -2.75 0.98
C LEU A 169 -11.51 -1.77 1.73
N LEU A 170 -11.07 -0.70 1.06
CA LEU A 170 -10.09 0.26 1.57
C LEU A 170 -10.63 1.70 1.45
N PRO A 171 -11.67 2.06 2.22
CA PRO A 171 -12.35 3.35 2.07
C PRO A 171 -11.50 4.57 2.47
N GLU A 172 -10.50 4.38 3.33
CA GLU A 172 -9.60 5.44 3.82
C GLU A 172 -8.35 5.62 2.95
N LEU A 173 -8.31 4.95 1.79
CA LEU A 173 -7.13 4.95 0.94
C LEU A 173 -6.86 6.33 0.33
N ASP A 174 -5.62 6.79 0.46
CA ASP A 174 -5.16 8.08 -0.07
C ASP A 174 -4.24 7.95 -1.27
N SER A 175 -3.43 6.89 -1.28
CA SER A 175 -2.49 6.65 -2.36
C SER A 175 -2.60 5.25 -2.93
N LEU A 176 -2.55 5.18 -4.25
CA LEU A 176 -2.57 3.97 -5.03
C LEU A 176 -1.33 3.90 -5.91
N LYS A 177 -0.53 2.86 -5.75
CA LYS A 177 0.55 2.52 -6.67
C LYS A 177 0.28 1.17 -7.30
N ILE A 178 0.35 1.12 -8.63
CA ILE A 178 0.10 -0.07 -9.42
C ILE A 178 1.26 -0.26 -10.39
N SER A 179 1.75 -1.50 -10.48
CA SER A 179 2.77 -1.89 -11.43
C SER A 179 2.24 -1.79 -12.87
N SER A 180 1.18 -2.50 -13.21
CA SER A 180 0.51 -2.41 -14.51
C SER A 180 -0.97 -2.79 -14.44
N LEU A 181 -1.77 -2.24 -15.36
CA LEU A 181 -3.20 -2.56 -15.48
C LEU A 181 -3.45 -3.56 -16.61
N LEU A 182 -4.31 -4.54 -16.34
CA LEU A 182 -4.87 -5.45 -17.32
C LEU A 182 -6.36 -5.12 -17.51
N TYR A 183 -6.78 -4.99 -18.76
CA TYR A 183 -8.21 -4.83 -19.06
C TYR A 183 -8.88 -6.18 -19.12
N SER A 184 -9.85 -6.39 -18.24
CA SER A 184 -10.70 -7.58 -18.26
C SER A 184 -11.62 -7.59 -19.49
N ASN A 185 -11.91 -6.43 -20.10
CA ASN A 185 -12.59 -6.26 -21.41
C ASN A 185 -12.47 -4.80 -21.94
N PRO A 186 -12.62 -4.56 -23.25
CA PRO A 186 -12.68 -3.21 -23.80
C PRO A 186 -14.02 -2.53 -23.46
N ILE A 187 -13.95 -1.48 -22.62
CA ILE A 187 -14.83 -0.29 -22.50
C ILE A 187 -16.32 -0.52 -22.17
N TYR A 188 -16.86 -1.73 -22.25
CA TYR A 188 -18.20 -2.03 -21.75
C TYR A 188 -18.10 -2.61 -20.34
N ILE A 189 -18.03 -1.69 -19.39
CA ILE A 189 -18.33 -1.94 -17.99
C ILE A 189 -19.66 -2.71 -17.96
N ASN A 190 -19.63 -3.99 -17.59
CA ASN A 190 -20.84 -4.78 -17.46
C ASN A 190 -21.69 -4.15 -16.33
N GLY A 191 -23.02 -4.34 -16.31
CA GLY A 191 -23.88 -3.63 -15.34
C GLY A 191 -23.54 -3.81 -13.85
N LYS A 192 -22.76 -4.86 -13.50
CA LYS A 192 -22.19 -5.05 -12.16
C LYS A 192 -20.99 -4.12 -11.92
N ASP A 193 -20.10 -4.01 -12.89
CA ASP A 193 -18.89 -3.18 -12.81
C ASP A 193 -19.26 -1.69 -12.78
N SER A 194 -20.39 -1.30 -13.38
CA SER A 194 -20.84 0.10 -13.41
C SER A 194 -21.34 0.56 -12.06
N ASN A 195 -21.97 -0.35 -11.30
CA ASN A 195 -22.41 -0.06 -9.95
C ASN A 195 -21.22 0.06 -8.99
N VAL A 196 -20.21 -0.81 -9.15
CA VAL A 196 -18.98 -0.75 -8.32
C VAL A 196 -18.19 0.51 -8.62
N LEU A 197 -18.03 0.85 -9.90
CA LEU A 197 -17.34 2.08 -10.29
C LEU A 197 -18.07 3.31 -9.76
N CYS A 198 -19.40 3.40 -9.94
CA CYS A 198 -20.20 4.51 -9.42
C CYS A 198 -20.09 4.65 -7.89
N LEU A 199 -20.10 3.53 -7.16
CA LEU A 199 -19.85 3.51 -5.72
C LEU A 199 -18.47 4.10 -5.40
N LEU A 200 -17.42 3.62 -6.09
CA LEU A 200 -16.05 4.08 -5.87
C LEU A 200 -15.89 5.56 -6.22
N THR A 201 -16.42 6.04 -7.34
CA THR A 201 -16.37 7.46 -7.71
C THR A 201 -16.95 8.35 -6.61
N SER A 202 -17.94 7.87 -5.85
CA SER A 202 -18.54 8.64 -4.73
C SER A 202 -17.80 8.53 -3.40
N LEU A 203 -17.10 7.42 -3.14
CA LEU A 203 -16.49 7.11 -1.84
C LEU A 203 -14.98 7.29 -1.81
N ASN A 204 -14.33 7.18 -2.97
CA ASN A 204 -12.89 7.11 -3.09
C ASN A 204 -12.24 8.47 -2.74
N GLN A 205 -11.30 8.43 -1.80
CA GLN A 205 -10.53 9.58 -1.33
C GLN A 205 -9.08 9.57 -1.85
N ILE A 206 -8.76 8.70 -2.81
CA ILE A 206 -7.42 8.61 -3.39
C ILE A 206 -7.07 9.93 -4.06
N THR A 207 -6.03 10.57 -3.55
CA THR A 207 -5.49 11.83 -4.07
C THR A 207 -4.23 11.61 -4.92
N LYS A 208 -3.54 10.48 -4.72
CA LYS A 208 -2.24 10.16 -5.33
C LYS A 208 -2.29 8.82 -6.05
N VAL A 209 -2.03 8.83 -7.35
CA VAL A 209 -1.97 7.61 -8.17
C VAL A 209 -0.62 7.53 -8.89
N TYR A 210 -0.02 6.35 -8.86
CA TYR A 210 1.18 6.03 -9.63
C TYR A 210 1.00 4.73 -10.40
N LEU A 211 1.07 4.80 -11.73
CA LEU A 211 1.08 3.66 -12.63
C LEU A 211 2.49 3.49 -13.20
N MET A 212 3.18 2.40 -12.84
CA MET A 212 4.59 2.19 -13.23
C MET A 212 4.76 1.76 -14.68
N LYS A 213 3.78 1.07 -15.26
CA LYS A 213 3.86 0.59 -16.63
C LYS A 213 2.51 0.82 -17.30
N MET A 214 2.46 1.93 -18.01
CA MET A 214 1.33 2.29 -18.85
C MET A 214 1.54 1.76 -20.26
N THR A 215 0.52 1.10 -20.82
CA THR A 215 0.55 0.56 -22.19
C THR A 215 -0.41 1.27 -23.13
N LYS A 216 -1.46 1.92 -22.60
CA LYS A 216 -2.59 2.48 -23.36
C LYS A 216 -3.11 3.76 -22.72
N MET A 217 -3.59 4.71 -23.52
CA MET A 217 -4.12 5.99 -23.01
C MET A 217 -5.39 5.80 -22.19
N GLU A 218 -6.20 4.80 -22.53
CA GLU A 218 -7.42 4.43 -21.84
C GLU A 218 -7.18 4.10 -20.35
N GLU A 219 -5.94 3.78 -19.96
CA GLU A 219 -5.55 3.50 -18.56
C GLU A 219 -5.60 4.77 -17.72
N ILE A 220 -5.24 5.91 -18.32
CA ILE A 220 -5.37 7.22 -17.67
C ILE A 220 -6.85 7.57 -17.51
N ASP A 221 -7.65 7.38 -18.57
CA ASP A 221 -9.09 7.70 -18.54
C ASP A 221 -9.80 6.90 -17.43
N PHE A 222 -9.50 5.60 -17.34
CA PHE A 222 -10.01 4.73 -16.27
C PHE A 222 -9.59 5.23 -14.88
N LEU A 223 -8.32 5.59 -14.67
CA LEU A 223 -7.84 6.07 -13.37
C LEU A 223 -8.47 7.41 -12.96
N ILE A 224 -8.72 8.31 -13.92
CA ILE A 224 -9.43 9.58 -13.68
C ILE A 224 -10.88 9.32 -13.23
N GLU A 225 -11.57 8.39 -13.89
CA GLU A 225 -12.95 8.03 -13.52
C GLU A 225 -13.02 7.32 -12.16
N LEU A 226 -12.06 6.44 -11.89
CA LEU A 226 -11.95 5.68 -10.65
C LEU A 226 -11.59 6.56 -9.44
N CYS A 227 -10.74 7.57 -9.64
CA CYS A 227 -10.19 8.43 -8.60
C CYS A 227 -10.48 9.92 -8.90
N PRO A 228 -11.74 10.38 -8.77
CA PRO A 228 -12.11 11.74 -9.16
C PRO A 228 -11.49 12.84 -8.28
N GLN A 229 -11.01 12.50 -7.08
CA GLN A 229 -10.31 13.42 -6.17
C GLN A 229 -8.79 13.43 -6.40
N MET A 230 -8.30 12.73 -7.44
CA MET A 230 -6.89 12.66 -7.76
C MET A 230 -6.33 14.05 -8.09
N ILE A 231 -5.31 14.46 -7.33
CA ILE A 231 -4.55 15.69 -7.56
C ILE A 231 -3.14 15.39 -8.10
N TYR A 232 -2.70 14.14 -8.00
CA TYR A 232 -1.39 13.70 -8.47
C TYR A 232 -1.52 12.39 -9.23
N LEU A 233 -1.08 12.41 -10.49
CA LEU A 233 -0.94 11.23 -11.33
C LEU A 233 0.51 11.18 -11.84
N LYS A 234 1.21 10.08 -11.52
CA LYS A 234 2.46 9.72 -12.18
C LYS A 234 2.21 8.50 -13.05
N VAL A 235 2.67 8.55 -14.30
CA VAL A 235 2.64 7.41 -15.21
C VAL A 235 4.01 7.25 -15.84
N GLU A 236 4.42 6.01 -16.04
CA GLU A 236 5.63 5.67 -16.81
C GLU A 236 5.19 4.91 -18.06
N PHE A 237 5.36 5.57 -19.21
CA PHE A 237 4.93 5.03 -20.50
C PHE A 237 5.93 3.98 -20.99
N PHE A 238 5.46 2.76 -21.20
CA PHE A 238 6.28 1.65 -21.66
C PHE A 238 5.94 1.33 -23.11
N ALA A 239 6.60 2.01 -24.05
CA ALA A 239 6.46 1.73 -25.46
C ALA A 239 7.19 0.42 -25.82
N SER A 240 6.48 -0.71 -25.82
CA SER A 240 7.05 -1.97 -26.32
C SER A 240 6.96 -2.08 -27.84
N TYR A 241 7.38 -1.05 -28.59
CA TYR A 241 7.62 -1.18 -30.04
C TYR A 241 8.70 -0.20 -30.53
N GLN A 242 9.87 -0.74 -30.92
CA GLN A 242 10.71 -0.13 -31.95
C GLN A 242 9.95 -0.18 -33.28
N TYR A 243 9.15 0.83 -33.59
CA TYR A 243 8.88 1.15 -34.98
C TYR A 243 9.96 2.11 -35.44
N SER A 244 11.00 1.60 -36.12
CA SER A 244 11.78 2.43 -37.02
C SER A 244 10.84 2.83 -38.16
N ILE A 245 10.25 4.01 -38.05
CA ILE A 245 9.67 4.67 -39.23
C ILE A 245 10.87 5.11 -40.07
N VAL A 246 11.29 4.25 -40.99
CA VAL A 246 12.14 4.68 -42.10
C VAL A 246 11.22 5.43 -43.06
N CYS A 247 11.22 6.74 -42.98
CA CYS A 247 10.71 7.57 -44.06
C CYS A 247 11.67 7.43 -45.25
N THR A 248 11.44 6.47 -46.15
CA THR A 248 12.03 6.52 -47.49
C THR A 248 11.19 7.49 -48.32
N SER A 249 11.68 8.72 -48.43
CA SER A 249 11.26 9.64 -49.50
C SER A 249 12.02 9.28 -50.76
N ASP A 250 11.52 8.32 -51.54
CA ASP A 250 11.92 8.19 -52.94
C ASP A 250 10.86 8.87 -53.80
N PHE A 251 10.94 10.20 -53.80
CA PHE A 251 10.64 10.98 -55.00
C PHE A 251 11.78 10.70 -55.98
N ASN A 252 11.48 10.07 -57.11
CA ASN A 252 12.26 10.29 -58.31
C ASN A 252 11.30 10.43 -59.49
N GLU A 253 11.28 11.66 -59.98
CA GLU A 253 10.75 12.11 -61.25
C GLU A 253 11.46 11.40 -62.41
N ASN A 254 10.69 10.89 -63.37
CA ASN A 254 10.83 11.13 -64.81
C ASN A 254 9.69 10.45 -65.56
#